data_AF-Q63AQ2-F1
#
_entry.id   AF-Q63AQ2-F1
#
_cell.length_a   1.000
_cell.length_b   1.000
_cell.length_c   1.000
_cell.angle_alpha   90.00
_cell.angle_beta   90.00
_cell.angle_gamma   90.00
#
_symmetry.space_group_name_H-M   'P 1'
#
loop_
_entity.id
_entity.type
_entity.pdbx_description
1 polymer ?
#
loop_
_entity_poly.entity_id
_entity_poly.type
_entity_poly.pdbx_seq_one_letter_code
_entity_poly.pdbx_strand_id
1 'polypeptide(L)'
;MYTYDKLISWVEDIKEKNHSSATALCIIKDNKIVLEHYSGYHSNTSSNEKVSASSQFNVASARKSYLGLMIAYALYEGENKLY
;
A
#
# COMPACT_ATOMS: atom_id res chain seq x y z
N MET A 1 10.50 -20.25 -9.96
CA MET A 1 9.32 -19.41 -9.70
C MET A 1 9.22 -19.28 -8.19
N TYR A 2 9.97 -18.34 -7.58
CA TYR A 2 10.25 -18.33 -6.12
C TYR A 2 10.64 -16.97 -5.53
N THR A 3 10.68 -15.89 -6.32
CA THR A 3 11.39 -14.67 -5.89
C THR A 3 10.75 -14.00 -4.69
N TYR A 4 9.42 -14.10 -4.54
CA TYR A 4 8.66 -13.36 -3.54
C TYR A 4 7.91 -14.23 -2.52
N ASP A 5 7.95 -15.55 -2.65
CA ASP A 5 7.16 -16.46 -1.78
C ASP A 5 7.50 -16.26 -0.30
N LYS A 6 8.80 -16.08 0.02
CA LYS A 6 9.23 -15.79 1.40
C LYS A 6 8.63 -14.49 1.94
N LEU A 7 8.51 -13.45 1.11
CA LEU A 7 7.90 -12.18 1.51
C LEU A 7 6.39 -12.34 1.66
N ILE A 8 5.73 -13.04 0.74
CA ILE A 8 4.29 -13.34 0.83
C ILE A 8 4.00 -14.10 2.11
N SER A 9 4.72 -15.19 2.37
CA SER A 9 4.54 -16.01 3.59
C SER A 9 4.78 -15.19 4.85
N TRP A 10 5.78 -14.31 4.87
CA TRP A 10 6.05 -13.45 6.03
C TRP A 10 4.93 -12.44 6.27
N VAL A 11 4.41 -11.81 5.21
CA VAL A 11 3.28 -10.87 5.33
C VAL A 11 2.01 -11.56 5.81
N GLU A 12 1.73 -12.78 5.34
CA GLU A 12 0.63 -13.61 5.88
C GLU A 12 0.82 -13.94 7.36
N ASP A 13 2.01 -14.40 7.74
CA ASP A 13 2.34 -14.76 9.12
C ASP A 13 2.16 -13.58 10.08
N ILE A 14 2.58 -12.37 9.69
CA ILE A 14 2.37 -11.17 10.50
C ILE A 14 0.89 -10.78 10.57
N LYS A 15 0.14 -10.88 9.47
CA LYS A 15 -1.31 -10.60 9.47
C LYS A 15 -2.02 -11.49 10.49
N GLU A 16 -1.72 -12.80 10.49
CA GLU A 16 -2.28 -13.75 11.46
C GLU A 16 -1.85 -13.44 12.90
N LYS A 17 -0.55 -13.20 13.14
CA LYS A 17 -0.02 -12.85 14.48
C LYS A 17 -0.61 -11.57 15.05
N ASN A 18 -0.95 -10.61 14.18
CA ASN A 18 -1.57 -9.34 14.57
C ASN A 18 -3.09 -9.42 14.64
N HIS A 19 -3.70 -10.58 14.38
CA HIS A 19 -5.16 -10.74 14.24
C HIS A 19 -5.78 -9.70 13.29
N SER A 20 -5.03 -9.32 12.25
CA SER A 20 -5.44 -8.36 11.25
C SER A 20 -6.43 -9.00 10.29
N SER A 21 -7.48 -8.27 9.90
CA SER A 21 -8.50 -8.82 9.01
C SER A 21 -8.01 -9.02 7.58
N ALA A 22 -7.00 -8.26 7.16
CA ALA A 22 -6.46 -8.29 5.81
C ALA A 22 -5.02 -7.81 5.75
N THR A 23 -4.37 -8.13 4.64
CA THR A 23 -3.06 -7.62 4.24
C THR A 23 -3.00 -7.38 2.73
N ALA A 24 -2.13 -6.46 2.33
CA ALA A 24 -1.86 -6.13 0.93
C ALA A 24 -0.36 -5.86 0.75
N LEU A 25 0.23 -6.45 -0.29
CA LEU A 25 1.63 -6.27 -0.68
C LEU A 25 1.70 -5.95 -2.18
N CYS A 26 2.27 -4.80 -2.51
CA CYS A 26 2.54 -4.39 -3.88
C CYS A 26 4.04 -4.08 -4.01
N ILE A 27 4.71 -4.67 -4.99
CA ILE A 27 6.14 -4.42 -5.26
C ILE A 27 6.27 -3.77 -6.63
N ILE A 28 6.86 -2.58 -6.65
CA ILE A 28 7.17 -1.83 -7.87
C ILE A 28 8.67 -1.88 -8.11
N LYS A 29 9.07 -2.30 -9.32
CA LYS A 29 10.46 -2.33 -9.76
C LYS A 29 10.52 -1.93 -11.23
N ASP A 30 11.50 -1.10 -11.60
CA ASP A 30 11.72 -0.67 -12.99
C ASP A 30 10.45 -0.08 -13.63
N ASN A 31 9.73 0.73 -12.84
CA ASN A 31 8.45 1.35 -13.20
C ASN A 31 7.33 0.36 -13.56
N LYS A 32 7.42 -0.89 -13.09
CA LYS A 32 6.41 -1.94 -13.28
C LYS A 32 6.02 -2.53 -11.94
N ILE A 33 4.74 -2.87 -11.81
CA ILE A 33 4.28 -3.71 -10.70
C ILE A 33 4.74 -5.14 -11.02
N VAL A 34 5.62 -5.69 -10.18
CA VAL A 34 6.21 -7.02 -10.37
C VAL A 34 5.60 -8.07 -9.43
N LEU A 35 4.83 -7.63 -8.43
CA LEU A 35 4.05 -8.46 -7.54
C LEU A 35 2.87 -7.68 -6.97
N GLU A 36 1.71 -8.32 -6.94
CA GLU A 36 0.59 -7.93 -6.10
C GLU A 36 0.10 -9.14 -5.33
N HIS A 37 -0.15 -8.96 -4.04
CA HIS A 37 -0.69 -9.99 -3.16
C HIS A 37 -1.69 -9.36 -2.20
N TYR A 38 -2.92 -9.86 -2.21
CA TYR A 38 -4.03 -9.37 -1.40
C TYR A 38 -4.67 -10.56 -0.68
N SER A 39 -4.90 -10.43 0.61
CA SER A 39 -5.41 -11.53 1.42
C SER A 39 -6.23 -11.03 2.60
N GLY A 40 -7.24 -11.82 2.95
CA GLY A 40 -8.21 -11.51 4.00
C GLY A 40 -9.41 -10.70 3.50
N TYR A 41 -10.05 -10.01 4.43
CA TYR A 41 -11.35 -9.40 4.26
C TYR A 41 -11.40 -7.99 4.88
N HIS A 42 -12.34 -7.17 4.42
CA HIS A 42 -12.52 -5.81 4.93
C HIS A 42 -12.89 -5.71 6.42
N SER A 43 -13.21 -6.82 7.09
CA SER A 43 -13.36 -6.93 8.54
C SER A 43 -13.11 -8.35 9.03
N ASN A 44 -12.97 -8.54 10.34
CA ASN A 44 -12.85 -9.85 10.99
C ASN A 44 -14.17 -10.63 11.09
N THR A 45 -15.23 -10.18 10.42
CA THR A 45 -16.55 -10.84 10.43
C THR A 45 -16.77 -11.65 9.16
N SER A 46 -17.44 -12.81 9.29
CA SER A 46 -17.57 -13.84 8.26
C SER A 46 -18.29 -13.45 6.97
N SER A 47 -18.97 -12.30 6.92
CA SER A 47 -19.79 -11.87 5.78
C SER A 47 -19.18 -10.77 4.92
N ASN A 48 -17.91 -10.42 5.12
CA ASN A 48 -17.33 -9.25 4.46
C ASN A 48 -16.62 -9.58 3.15
N GLU A 49 -16.49 -8.59 2.28
CA GLU A 49 -15.85 -8.76 0.97
C GLU A 49 -14.34 -9.01 1.13
N LYS A 50 -13.79 -9.83 0.22
CA LYS A 50 -12.35 -10.05 0.12
C LYS A 50 -11.66 -8.77 -0.31
N VAL A 51 -10.48 -8.52 0.25
CA VAL A 51 -9.66 -7.41 -0.23
C VAL A 51 -9.07 -7.72 -1.60
N SER A 52 -8.85 -6.67 -2.39
CA SER A 52 -8.33 -6.73 -3.76
C SER A 52 -7.54 -5.48 -4.09
N ALA A 53 -7.06 -5.36 -5.33
CA ALA A 53 -6.34 -4.18 -5.81
C ALA A 53 -7.15 -2.88 -5.70
N SER A 54 -8.48 -2.93 -5.74
CA SER A 54 -9.35 -1.74 -5.59
C SER A 54 -9.70 -1.42 -4.14
N SER A 55 -9.28 -2.26 -3.17
CA SER A 55 -9.57 -2.04 -1.76
C SER A 55 -8.82 -0.82 -1.23
N GLN A 56 -9.54 0.04 -0.48
CA GLN A 56 -8.95 1.22 0.14
C GLN A 56 -8.62 0.93 1.61
N PHE A 57 -7.36 1.17 1.99
CA PHE A 57 -6.89 1.04 3.37
C PHE A 57 -6.55 2.41 3.95
N ASN A 58 -6.74 2.57 5.26
CA ASN A 58 -6.25 3.76 5.94
C ASN A 58 -4.72 3.66 6.14
N VAL A 59 -3.97 4.43 5.36
CA VAL A 59 -2.49 4.48 5.41
C VAL A 59 -1.93 5.41 6.49
N ALA A 60 -2.79 6.02 7.31
CA ALA A 60 -2.45 6.86 8.46
C ALA A 60 -1.29 7.84 8.17
N SER A 61 -0.18 7.70 8.90
CA SER A 61 0.98 8.60 8.83
C SER A 61 1.61 8.72 7.44
N ALA A 62 1.47 7.73 6.57
CA ALA A 62 1.99 7.80 5.20
C ALA A 62 1.34 8.94 4.39
N ARG A 63 0.11 9.36 4.74
CA ARG A 63 -0.59 10.48 4.10
C ARG A 63 0.19 11.80 4.18
N LYS A 64 1.09 11.96 5.15
CA LYS A 64 1.98 13.14 5.24
C LYS A 64 2.86 13.31 4.00
N SER A 65 3.18 12.23 3.27
CA SER A 65 3.92 12.31 2.01
C SER A 65 3.17 13.15 0.95
N TYR A 66 1.85 13.11 0.92
CA TYR A 66 1.04 13.91 0.00
C TYR A 66 1.13 15.40 0.32
N LEU A 67 1.17 15.76 1.61
CA LEU A 67 1.40 17.14 2.03
C LEU A 67 2.82 17.60 1.64
N GLY A 68 3.83 16.76 1.86
CA GLY A 68 5.20 17.04 1.43
C GLY A 68 5.30 17.25 -0.08
N LEU A 69 4.64 16.40 -0.87
CA LEU A 69 4.56 16.55 -2.32
C LEU A 69 3.88 17.87 -2.72
N MET A 70 2.78 18.24 -2.07
CA MET A 70 2.08 19.49 -2.35
C MET A 70 2.94 20.71 -2.07
N ILE A 71 3.68 20.72 -0.96
CA ILE A 71 4.60 21.81 -0.62
C ILE A 71 5.74 21.88 -1.65
N ALA A 72 6.35 20.75 -1.99
CA ALA A 72 7.41 20.69 -3.00
C ALA A 72 6.93 21.21 -4.37
N TYR A 73 5.72 20.81 -4.77
CA TYR A 73 5.09 21.28 -6.01
C TYR A 73 4.81 22.79 -5.98
N ALA A 74 4.29 23.32 -4.87
CA ALA A 74 4.03 24.74 -4.72
C ALA A 74 5.32 25.59 -4.77
N LEU A 75 6.42 25.10 -4.19
CA LEU A 75 7.73 25.75 -4.27
C LEU A 75 8.26 25.74 -5.70
N TYR A 76 8.22 24.58 -6.38
CA TYR A 76 8.65 24.46 -7.78
C TYR A 76 7.86 25.38 -8.72
N GLU A 77 6.53 25.39 -8.62
CA GLU A 77 5.69 26.27 -9.45
C GLU A 77 5.81 27.76 -9.06
N GLY A 78 6.04 28.05 -7.78
CA GLY A 78 6.30 29.41 -7.30
C GLY A 78 7.61 29.98 -7.83
N GLU A 79 8.66 29.15 -7.92
CA GLU A 79 9.92 29.49 -8.57
C GLU A 79 9.73 29.75 -10.09
N ASN A 80 8.87 28.97 -10.75
CA ASN A 80 8.56 29.15 -12.18
C ASN A 80 7.66 30.38 -12.49
N LYS A 81 7.13 31.08 -11.49
CA LYS A 81 6.34 32.32 -11.66
C LYS A 81 7.13 33.61 -11.42
N LEU A 82 8.42 33.51 -11.09
CA LEU A 82 9.32 34.65 -10.86
C LEU A 82 10.18 35.03 -12.07
N TYR A 83 9.93 34.43 -13.25
CA TYR A 83 10.54 34.78 -14.53
C TYR A 83 9.48 35.14 -15.57
#